data_AF-A0AAV3PDD4-F1
#
_entry.id   AF-A0AAV3PDD4-F1
#
_cell.length_a   1.000
_cell.length_b   1.000
_cell.length_c   1.000
_cell.angle_alpha   90.00
_cell.angle_beta   90.00
_cell.angle_gamma   90.00
#
_symmetry.space_group_name_H-M   'P 1'
#
loop_
_entity.id
_entity.type
_entity.pdbx_description
1 polymer ?
#
loop_
_entity_poly.entity_id
_entity_poly.type
_entity_poly.pdbx_seq_one_letter_code
_entity_poly.pdbx_strand_id
1 'polypeptide(L)'
;MPKFKTFSGFGDPSNHLKSFDSQLALWATDDKVYARAFPSSLSGQALKWFHKLLPNSIDCWLDVIDLFMDKFEESILAEDDERILMQIQQKLGETLRSFTTRFEEVATNIPTANENGQ
;
A
#
# COMPACT_ATOMS: atom_id res chain seq x y z
N MET A 1 4.72 -17.45 -17.16
CA MET A 1 4.82 -16.89 -15.80
C MET A 1 3.54 -17.21 -15.04
N PRO A 2 3.62 -17.47 -13.73
CA PRO A 2 2.42 -17.62 -12.89
C PRO A 2 1.56 -16.35 -12.95
N LYS A 3 0.24 -16.51 -12.73
CA LYS A 3 -0.66 -15.37 -12.59
C LYS A 3 -0.56 -14.86 -11.16
N PHE A 4 0.09 -13.70 -10.98
CA PHE A 4 0.21 -13.09 -9.68
C PHE A 4 -1.10 -12.42 -9.25
N LYS A 5 -1.42 -12.49 -7.95
CA LYS A 5 -2.32 -11.52 -7.33
C LYS A 5 -1.71 -10.12 -7.52
N THR A 6 -2.51 -9.16 -7.97
CA THR A 6 -2.02 -7.80 -8.25
C THR A 6 -2.21 -6.87 -7.05
N PHE A 7 -1.21 -6.03 -6.78
CA PHE A 7 -1.28 -4.95 -5.80
C PHE A 7 -1.39 -3.60 -6.50
N SER A 8 -2.44 -2.84 -6.17
CA SER A 8 -2.75 -1.55 -6.81
C SER A 8 -2.07 -0.35 -6.14
N GLY A 9 -1.51 -0.54 -4.94
CA GLY A 9 -1.06 0.52 -4.04
C GLY A 9 -1.85 0.60 -2.73
N PHE A 10 -2.90 -0.22 -2.60
CA PHE A 10 -3.76 -0.31 -1.42
C PHE A 10 -3.71 -1.72 -0.86
N GLY A 11 -3.71 -1.84 0.46
CA GLY A 11 -3.63 -3.09 1.19
C GLY A 11 -2.38 -3.18 2.05
N ASP A 12 -2.18 -4.38 2.60
CA ASP A 12 -0.96 -4.74 3.31
C ASP A 12 0.15 -5.15 2.30
N PRO A 13 1.20 -4.31 2.11
CA PRO A 13 2.33 -4.60 1.23
C PRO A 13 3.13 -5.82 1.68
N SER A 14 3.26 -6.09 2.98
CA SER A 14 3.96 -7.27 3.50
C SER A 14 3.24 -8.55 3.10
N ASN A 15 1.91 -8.57 3.17
CA ASN A 15 1.10 -9.69 2.71
C ASN A 15 1.21 -9.89 1.19
N HIS A 16 1.30 -8.80 0.41
CA HIS A 16 1.55 -8.89 -1.02
C HIS A 16 2.91 -9.53 -1.32
N LEU A 17 3.99 -9.09 -0.66
CA LEU A 17 5.33 -9.65 -0.83
C LEU A 17 5.38 -11.14 -0.50
N LYS A 18 4.79 -11.57 0.61
CA LYS A 18 4.69 -12.99 0.98
C LYS A 18 3.94 -13.81 -0.06
N SER A 19 2.83 -13.26 -0.56
CA SER A 19 2.02 -13.91 -1.59
C SER A 19 2.79 -14.03 -2.91
N PHE A 20 3.49 -12.97 -3.32
CA PHE A 20 4.33 -12.97 -4.52
C PHE A 20 5.46 -14.00 -4.41
N ASP A 21 6.18 -14.01 -3.27
CA ASP A 21 7.26 -14.95 -3.01
C ASP A 21 6.77 -16.41 -3.08
N SER A 22 5.68 -16.74 -2.37
CA SER A 22 5.10 -18.09 -2.39
C SER A 22 4.67 -18.53 -3.80
N GLN A 23 4.22 -17.60 -4.64
CA GLN A 23 3.82 -17.90 -6.02
C GLN A 23 5.01 -18.10 -6.96
N LEU A 24 6.10 -17.35 -6.76
CA LEU A 24 7.28 -17.41 -7.64
C LEU A 24 8.31 -18.45 -7.21
N ALA A 25 8.40 -18.77 -5.91
CA ALA A 25 9.30 -19.77 -5.35
C ALA A 25 9.13 -21.17 -5.95
N LEU A 26 7.94 -21.47 -6.50
CA LEU A 26 7.66 -22.71 -7.23
C LEU A 26 8.34 -22.79 -8.61
N TRP A 27 8.83 -21.66 -9.14
CA TRP A 27 9.35 -21.55 -10.50
C TRP A 27 10.80 -21.06 -10.55
N ALA A 28 11.24 -20.29 -9.56
CA ALA A 28 12.57 -19.69 -9.53
C ALA A 28 13.05 -19.51 -8.09
N THR A 29 14.37 -19.45 -7.93
CA THR A 29 15.07 -19.13 -6.68
C THR A 29 16.11 -18.01 -6.87
N ASP A 30 16.19 -17.43 -8.07
CA ASP A 30 17.15 -16.37 -8.41
C ASP A 30 16.54 -14.99 -8.14
N ASP A 31 17.18 -14.22 -7.27
CA ASP A 31 16.80 -12.84 -6.91
C ASP A 31 16.58 -11.94 -8.14
N LYS A 32 17.36 -12.12 -9.20
CA LYS A 32 17.20 -11.33 -10.44
C LYS A 32 15.92 -11.69 -11.18
N VAL A 33 15.49 -12.95 -11.11
CA VAL A 33 14.21 -13.38 -11.68
C VAL A 33 13.06 -12.78 -10.87
N TYR A 34 13.18 -12.76 -9.54
CA TYR A 34 12.22 -12.12 -8.66
C TYR A 34 12.04 -10.63 -8.96
N ALA A 35 13.13 -9.87 -8.97
CA ALA A 35 13.10 -8.43 -9.26
C ALA A 35 12.50 -8.12 -10.64
N ARG A 36 12.81 -8.91 -11.67
CA ARG A 36 12.27 -8.74 -13.02
C ARG A 36 10.79 -9.14 -13.14
N ALA A 37 10.34 -10.12 -12.35
CA ALA A 37 8.95 -10.59 -12.40
C ALA A 37 8.01 -9.68 -11.60
N PHE A 38 8.50 -9.01 -10.56
CA PHE A 38 7.69 -8.24 -9.62
C PHE A 38 6.74 -7.20 -10.24
N PRO A 39 7.12 -6.43 -11.29
CA PRO A 39 6.21 -5.48 -11.92
C PRO A 39 4.93 -6.12 -12.47
N SER A 40 4.97 -7.42 -12.81
CA SER A 40 3.81 -8.19 -13.26
C SER A 40 2.78 -8.47 -12.15
N SER A 41 3.18 -8.27 -10.90
CA SER A 41 2.32 -8.36 -9.71
C SER A 41 1.76 -7.01 -9.27
N LEU A 42 2.04 -5.93 -10.00
CA LEU A 42 1.58 -4.59 -9.67
C LEU A 42 0.52 -4.10 -10.65
N SER A 43 -0.35 -3.23 -10.18
CA SER A 43 -1.34 -2.51 -10.99
C SER A 43 -1.49 -1.07 -10.50
N GLY A 44 -2.31 -0.27 -11.19
CA GLY A 44 -2.71 1.06 -10.71
C GLY A 44 -1.54 1.98 -10.36
N GLN A 45 -1.57 2.53 -9.14
CA GLN A 45 -0.57 3.47 -8.65
C GLN A 45 0.76 2.78 -8.33
N ALA A 46 0.74 1.55 -7.83
CA ALA A 46 1.95 0.79 -7.54
C ALA A 46 2.79 0.55 -8.80
N LEU A 47 2.16 0.14 -9.91
CA LEU A 47 2.88 -0.04 -11.17
C LEU A 47 3.45 1.29 -11.70
N LYS A 48 2.69 2.39 -11.58
CA LYS A 48 3.16 3.73 -11.97
C LYS A 48 4.36 4.18 -11.13
N TRP A 49 4.36 3.89 -9.83
CA TRP A 49 5.49 4.17 -8.95
C TRP A 49 6.73 3.37 -9.37
N PHE A 50 6.57 2.07 -9.63
CA PHE A 50 7.70 1.21 -10.01
C PHE A 50 8.39 1.71 -11.29
N HIS A 51 7.62 2.16 -12.29
CA HIS A 51 8.19 2.73 -13.52
C HIS A 51 8.87 4.09 -13.34
N LYS A 52 8.74 4.75 -12.20
CA LYS A 52 9.41 6.02 -11.87
C LYS A 52 10.70 5.83 -11.07
N LEU A 53 11.02 4.60 -10.68
CA LEU A 53 12.28 4.30 -10.00
C LEU A 53 13.46 4.73 -10.87
N LEU A 54 14.51 5.21 -10.22
CA LEU A 54 15.71 5.66 -10.92
C LEU A 54 16.38 4.47 -11.62
N PRO A 55 17.00 4.68 -12.80
CA PRO A 55 17.79 3.63 -13.42
C PRO A 55 18.87 3.12 -12.47
N ASN A 56 19.07 1.79 -12.43
CA ASN A 56 20.03 1.11 -11.55
C ASN A 56 19.76 1.27 -10.04
N SER A 57 18.52 1.57 -9.63
CA SER A 57 18.15 1.57 -8.21
C SER A 57 17.81 0.18 -7.65
N ILE A 58 17.85 -0.87 -8.48
CA ILE A 58 17.52 -2.25 -8.11
C ILE A 58 18.63 -3.14 -8.66
N ASP A 59 19.44 -3.69 -7.76
CA ASP A 59 20.50 -4.65 -8.07
C ASP A 59 20.08 -6.10 -7.73
N CYS A 60 19.22 -6.25 -6.72
CA CYS A 60 18.73 -7.53 -6.23
C CYS A 60 17.27 -7.46 -5.75
N TRP A 61 16.74 -8.61 -5.31
CA TRP A 61 15.36 -8.70 -4.82
C TRP A 61 15.15 -7.90 -3.53
N LEU A 62 16.16 -7.83 -2.65
CA LEU A 62 16.10 -7.07 -1.41
C LEU A 62 15.87 -5.57 -1.66
N ASP A 63 16.50 -4.98 -2.69
CA ASP A 63 16.27 -3.57 -3.04
C ASP A 63 14.81 -3.30 -3.41
N VAL A 64 14.16 -4.27 -4.06
CA VAL A 64 12.73 -4.16 -4.40
C VAL A 64 11.88 -4.20 -3.14
N ILE A 65 12.18 -5.11 -2.20
CA ILE A 65 11.47 -5.21 -0.93
C ILE A 65 11.58 -3.88 -0.17
N ASP A 66 12.79 -3.36 -0.01
CA ASP A 66 13.05 -2.16 0.78
C ASP A 66 12.35 -0.95 0.16
N LEU A 67 12.51 -0.71 -1.15
CA LEU A 67 11.84 0.39 -1.84
C LEU A 67 10.32 0.27 -1.82
N PHE A 68 9.80 -0.95 -1.95
CA PHE A 68 8.36 -1.18 -1.96
C PHE A 68 7.74 -0.98 -0.57
N MET A 69 8.39 -1.49 0.47
CA MET A 69 7.96 -1.29 1.85
C MET A 69 8.04 0.19 2.23
N ASP A 70 9.17 0.87 2.00
CA ASP A 70 9.31 2.31 2.25
C ASP A 70 8.21 3.11 1.55
N LYS A 71 7.81 2.71 0.33
CA LYS A 71 6.77 3.42 -0.41
C LYS A 71 5.34 3.18 0.11
N PHE A 72 5.03 1.95 0.51
CA PHE A 72 3.66 1.51 0.76
C PHE A 72 3.39 1.06 2.20
N GLU A 73 4.35 1.15 3.11
CA GLU A 73 4.14 0.83 4.54
C GLU A 73 2.98 1.64 5.13
N GLU A 74 2.85 2.91 4.74
CA GLU A 74 1.76 3.80 5.13
C GLU A 74 0.40 3.44 4.49
N SER A 75 0.35 2.60 3.44
CA SER A 75 -0.93 2.21 2.83
C SER A 75 -1.78 1.36 3.77
N ILE A 76 -1.16 0.72 4.77
CA ILE A 76 -1.87 0.01 5.84
C ILE A 76 -2.64 1.00 6.71
N LEU A 77 -1.97 2.08 7.13
CA LEU A 77 -2.58 3.11 7.97
C LEU A 77 -3.71 3.81 7.23
N ALA A 78 -3.47 4.20 5.98
CA ALA A 78 -4.48 4.87 5.16
C ALA A 78 -5.76 4.04 4.93
N GLU A 79 -5.65 2.72 4.73
CA GLU A 79 -6.82 1.84 4.61
C GLU A 79 -7.59 1.70 5.93
N ASP A 80 -6.89 1.57 7.06
CA ASP A 80 -7.54 1.50 8.37
C ASP A 80 -8.24 2.82 8.72
N ASP A 81 -7.61 3.95 8.40
CA ASP A 81 -8.17 5.30 8.57
C ASP A 81 -9.41 5.52 7.72
N GLU A 82 -9.36 5.16 6.43
CA GLU A 82 -10.53 5.22 5.54
C GLU A 82 -11.66 4.34 6.07
N ARG A 83 -11.35 3.13 6.55
CA ARG A 83 -12.34 2.22 7.14
C ARG A 83 -12.95 2.79 8.42
N ILE A 84 -12.16 3.40 9.29
CA ILE A 84 -12.64 4.08 10.50
C ILE A 84 -13.58 5.22 10.13
N LEU A 85 -13.21 6.06 9.15
CA LEU A 85 -14.04 7.18 8.70
C LEU A 85 -15.35 6.70 8.06
N MET A 86 -15.32 5.63 7.25
CA MET A 86 -16.53 5.05 6.65
C MET A 86 -17.52 4.47 7.66
N GLN A 87 -17.04 4.03 8.83
CA GLN A 87 -17.90 3.55 9.91
C GLN A 87 -18.65 4.69 10.62
N ILE A 88 -18.24 5.95 10.45
CA ILE A 88 -18.93 7.11 11.01
C ILE A 88 -20.06 7.52 10.07
N GLN A 89 -21.24 6.98 10.33
CA GLN A 89 -22.46 7.41 9.66
C GLN A 89 -23.27 8.37 10.54
N GLN A 90 -24.07 9.23 9.89
CA GLN A 90 -25.05 10.06 10.59
C GLN A 90 -26.12 9.15 11.20
N LYS A 91 -26.34 9.29 12.50
CA LYS A 91 -27.33 8.48 13.22
C LYS A 91 -28.74 9.00 12.97
N LEU A 92 -29.75 8.13 13.08
CA LEU A 92 -31.15 8.54 12.96
C LEU A 92 -31.52 9.54 14.07
N GLY A 93 -32.00 10.72 13.68
CA GLY A 93 -32.33 11.81 14.61
C GLY A 93 -31.14 12.67 15.03
N GLU A 94 -29.93 12.39 14.54
CA GLU A 94 -28.76 13.22 14.77
C GLU A 94 -28.78 14.46 13.86
N THR A 95 -28.44 15.62 14.42
CA THR A 95 -28.29 16.84 13.62
C THR A 95 -27.01 16.79 12.78
N LEU A 96 -27.03 17.45 11.63
CA LEU A 96 -25.84 17.55 10.77
C LEU A 96 -24.63 18.12 11.51
N ARG A 97 -24.83 19.12 12.37
CA ARG A 97 -23.75 19.70 13.20
C ARG A 97 -23.09 18.65 14.09
N SER A 98 -23.89 17.86 14.80
CA SER A 98 -23.38 16.79 15.68
C SER A 98 -22.62 15.74 14.88
N PHE A 99 -23.12 15.37 13.70
CA PHE A 99 -22.42 14.45 12.81
C PHE A 99 -21.06 15.00 12.36
N THR A 100 -21.03 16.23 11.84
CA THR A 100 -19.80 16.89 11.36
C THR A 100 -18.76 17.00 12.48
N THR A 101 -19.17 17.40 13.69
CA THR A 101 -18.26 17.45 14.85
C THR A 101 -17.63 16.09 15.16
N ARG A 102 -18.42 14.99 15.19
CA ARG A 102 -17.86 13.65 15.43
C ARG A 102 -16.94 13.18 14.31
N PHE A 103 -17.29 13.48 13.06
CA PHE A 103 -16.47 13.13 11.91
C PHE A 103 -15.12 13.85 11.96
N GLU A 104 -15.14 15.16 12.23
CA GLU A 104 -13.93 15.99 12.37
C GLU A 104 -13.07 15.53 13.56
N GLU A 105 -13.68 15.21 14.72
CA GLU A 105 -12.96 14.70 15.88
C GLU A 105 -12.20 13.40 15.58
N VAL A 106 -12.78 12.48 14.82
CA VAL A 106 -12.10 11.22 14.46
C VAL A 106 -11.07 11.46 13.36
N ALA A 107 -11.36 12.29 12.36
CA ALA A 107 -10.42 12.65 11.30
C ALA A 107 -9.15 13.35 11.85
N THR A 108 -9.29 14.14 12.93
CA THR A 108 -8.15 14.86 13.54
C THR A 108 -7.31 13.96 14.47
N ASN A 109 -7.88 12.87 14.97
CA ASN A 109 -7.20 11.92 15.87
C ASN A 109 -6.51 10.77 15.13
N ILE A 110 -6.75 10.63 13.82
CA ILE A 110 -5.98 9.76 12.94
C ILE A 110 -4.56 10.36 12.81
N PRO A 111 -3.49 9.64 13.19
CA PRO A 111 -2.13 10.12 13.01
C PRO A 111 -1.84 10.20 11.51
N THR A 112 -2.04 11.37 10.91
CA THR A 112 -1.58 11.62 9.55
C THR A 112 -0.07 11.44 9.52
N ALA A 113 0.43 10.68 8.54
CA ALA A 113 1.84 10.68 8.18
C ALA A 113 2.23 12.09 7.73
N ASN A 114 2.62 12.88 8.72
CA ASN A 114 3.47 14.04 8.72
C ASN A 114 3.54 14.82 7.40
N GLU A 115 2.75 15.89 7.32
CA GLU A 115 3.19 17.11 6.64
C GLU A 115 4.47 17.62 7.29
N ASN A 116 5.64 17.20 6.81
CA ASN A 116 6.92 17.84 7.16
C ASN A 116 7.55 18.41 5.90
N GLY A 117 7.03 19.56 5.48
CA GLY A 117 7.81 20.54 4.74
C GLY A 117 8.55 21.46 5.71
N GLN A 118 9.88 21.41 5.69
CA GLN A 118 10.75 22.58 5.79
C GLN A 118 11.92 22.39 4.85
#